data_AF-A0A8J3BR07-F1
#
_entry.id   AF-A0A8J3BR07-F1
#
_cell.length_a   1.000
_cell.length_b   1.000
_cell.length_c   1.000
_cell.angle_alpha   90.00
_cell.angle_beta   90.00
_cell.angle_gamma   90.00
#
_symmetry.space_group_name_H-M   'P 1'
#
loop_
_entity.id
_entity.type
_entity.pdbx_description
1 polymer ?
#
loop_
_entity_poly.entity_id
_entity_poly.type
_entity_poly.pdbx_seq_one_letter_code
_entity_poly.pdbx_strand_id
1 'polypeptide(L)'
;MSDQPCGVCPVLQARINHLTGVNAHLNRTLTHLRRLFAAVVAGVRATAVFIDREIEQPTMPRRELIRAVVQRLGHVLDVAEGRTR
;
A
#
# COMPACT_ATOMS: atom_id res chain seq x y z
N MET A 1 -20.95 -20.43 -47.32
CA MET A 1 -20.26 -19.31 -46.65
C MET A 1 -21.14 -18.94 -45.48
N SER A 2 -20.71 -19.29 -44.27
CA SER A 2 -21.57 -19.25 -43.09
C SER A 2 -21.67 -17.81 -42.57
N ASP A 3 -22.83 -17.19 -42.76
CA ASP A 3 -23.20 -15.91 -42.16
C ASP A 3 -23.13 -16.01 -40.64
N GLN A 4 -22.07 -15.45 -40.04
CA GLN A 4 -22.07 -15.18 -38.61
C GLN A 4 -23.00 -14.00 -38.36
N PRO A 5 -23.98 -14.11 -37.45
CA PRO A 5 -24.85 -13.00 -37.10
C PRO A 5 -24.01 -11.82 -36.63
N CYS A 6 -24.05 -10.71 -37.38
CA CYS A 6 -23.47 -9.44 -37.00
C CYS A 6 -24.05 -9.00 -35.65
N GLY A 7 -23.29 -9.17 -34.57
CA GLY A 7 -23.73 -8.79 -33.23
C GLY A 7 -22.89 -9.35 -32.10
N VAL A 8 -22.24 -10.51 -32.30
CA VAL A 8 -21.37 -11.11 -31.27
C VAL A 8 -20.09 -11.61 -31.93
N CYS A 9 -19.08 -10.75 -32.00
CA CYS A 9 -17.74 -11.18 -32.39
C CYS A 9 -17.09 -11.88 -31.19
N PRO A 10 -16.92 -13.22 -31.19
CA PRO A 10 -16.39 -13.95 -30.04
C PRO A 10 -14.98 -13.50 -29.66
N VAL A 11 -14.19 -13.07 -30.65
CA VAL A 11 -12.85 -12.49 -30.43
C VAL A 11 -12.95 -11.18 -29.66
N LEU A 12 -13.90 -10.31 -30.01
CA LEU A 12 -14.12 -9.05 -29.30
C LEU A 12 -14.61 -9.31 -27.87
N GLN A 13 -15.53 -10.26 -27.68
CA GLN A 13 -16.02 -10.63 -26.35
C GLN A 13 -14.91 -11.19 -25.46
N ALA A 14 -14.04 -12.05 -26.00
CA ALA A 14 -12.88 -12.57 -25.29
C ALA A 14 -11.91 -11.43 -24.91
N ARG A 15 -11.71 -10.45 -25.80
CA ARG A 15 -10.87 -9.29 -25.53
C ARG A 15 -11.46 -8.38 -24.45
N ILE A 16 -12.78 -8.15 -24.47
CA ILE A 16 -13.49 -7.40 -23.43
C ILE A 16 -13.33 -8.10 -22.09
N ASN A 17 -13.59 -9.41 -22.02
CA ASN A 17 -13.45 -10.18 -20.78
C ASN A 17 -12.01 -10.12 -20.24
N HIS A 18 -11.02 -10.24 -21.12
CA HIS A 18 -9.61 -10.12 -20.74
C HIS A 18 -9.29 -8.72 -20.18
N LEU A 19 -9.68 -7.65 -20.87
CA LEU A 19 -9.45 -6.28 -20.42
C LEU A 19 -10.18 -5.96 -19.11
N THR A 20 -11.40 -6.46 -18.93
CA THR A 20 -12.12 -6.37 -17.65
C THR A 20 -11.39 -7.08 -16.53
N GLY A 21 -10.84 -8.27 -16.80
CA GLY A 21 -10.01 -9.00 -15.84
C GLY A 21 -8.74 -8.24 -15.44
N VAL A 22 -8.04 -7.65 -16.41
CA VAL A 22 -6.85 -6.81 -16.18
C VAL A 22 -7.22 -5.57 -15.35
N ASN A 23 -8.30 -4.87 -15.69
CA ASN A 23 -8.78 -3.72 -14.92
C ASN A 23 -9.14 -4.09 -13.47
N ALA A 24 -9.81 -5.22 -13.26
CA ALA A 24 -10.14 -5.70 -11.92
C ALA A 24 -8.87 -6.05 -11.11
N HIS A 25 -7.85 -6.60 -11.76
CA HIS A 25 -6.56 -6.85 -11.13
C HIS A 25 -5.85 -5.55 -10.75
N LEU A 26 -5.71 -4.60 -11.69
CA LEU A 26 -5.08 -3.30 -11.45
C LEU A 26 -5.78 -2.51 -10.35
N ASN A 27 -7.11 -2.51 -10.31
CA ASN A 27 -7.87 -1.83 -9.25
C ASN A 27 -7.61 -2.42 -7.86
N ARG A 28 -7.47 -3.74 -7.76
CA ARG A 28 -7.11 -4.40 -6.50
C ARG A 28 -5.69 -4.03 -6.08
N THR A 29 -4.74 -4.04 -7.01
CA THR A 29 -3.35 -3.64 -6.77
C THR A 29 -3.27 -2.18 -6.31
N LEU A 30 -3.96 -1.25 -6.99
CA LEU A 30 -4.00 0.16 -6.60
C LEU A 30 -4.64 0.35 -5.21
N THR A 31 -5.72 -0.37 -4.92
CA THR A 31 -6.36 -0.31 -3.60
C THR A 31 -5.42 -0.80 -2.51
N HIS A 32 -4.70 -1.88 -2.76
CA HIS A 32 -3.70 -2.40 -1.83
C HIS A 32 -2.56 -1.39 -1.60
N LEU A 33 -1.97 -0.87 -2.68
CA LEU A 33 -0.90 0.15 -2.60
C LEU A 33 -1.35 1.40 -1.87
N ARG A 34 -2.59 1.88 -2.08
CA ARG A 34 -3.15 3.02 -1.36
C ARG A 34 -3.24 2.76 0.14
N ARG A 35 -3.63 1.54 0.55
CA ARG A 35 -3.67 1.15 1.97
C ARG A 35 -2.28 1.12 2.59
N LEU A 36 -1.31 0.53 1.88
CA LEU A 36 0.09 0.50 2.35
C LEU A 36 0.64 1.91 2.50
N PHE A 37 0.44 2.77 1.51
CA PHE A 37 0.87 4.16 1.56
C PHE A 37 0.23 4.91 2.73
N ALA A 38 -1.07 4.76 2.95
CA ALA A 38 -1.76 5.37 4.09
C ALA A 38 -1.20 4.90 5.43
N ALA A 39 -0.88 3.61 5.58
CA ALA A 39 -0.27 3.06 6.77
C ALA A 39 1.14 3.63 7.02
N VAL A 40 1.97 3.73 5.97
CA VAL A 40 3.31 4.34 6.06
C VAL A 40 3.22 5.80 6.50
N VAL A 41 2.34 6.59 5.87
CA VAL A 41 2.13 8.00 6.23
C VAL A 41 1.66 8.13 7.68
N ALA A 42 0.73 7.28 8.13
CA ALA A 42 0.26 7.27 9.51
C ALA A 42 1.39 6.92 10.49
N GLY A 43 2.22 5.93 10.17
CA GLY A 43 3.36 5.52 10.98
C GLY A 43 4.44 6.60 11.09
N VAL A 44 4.75 7.29 9.99
CA VAL A 44 5.67 8.44 9.99
C VAL A 44 5.12 9.58 10.86
N ARG A 45 3.84 9.93 10.71
CA ARG A 45 3.18 10.96 11.53
C ARG A 45 3.21 10.59 13.02
N ALA A 46 2.89 9.35 13.36
CA ALA A 46 2.94 8.88 14.75
C ALA A 46 4.36 8.92 15.32
N THR A 47 5.38 8.73 14.49
CA THR A 47 6.79 8.84 14.89
C THR A 47 7.19 10.31 15.09
N ALA A 48 6.73 11.22 14.24
CA ALA A 48 6.94 12.66 14.43
C ALA A 48 6.32 13.14 15.76
N VAL A 49 5.06 12.78 16.03
CA VAL A 49 4.39 13.10 17.30
C VAL A 49 5.14 12.52 18.51
N PHE A 50 5.70 11.32 18.36
CA PHE A 50 6.54 10.72 19.40
C PHE A 50 7.82 11.54 19.65
N ILE A 51 8.50 12.00 18.59
CA ILE A 51 9.69 12.86 18.71
C ILE A 51 9.33 14.19 19.38
N ASP A 52 8.23 14.82 18.96
CA ASP A 52 7.78 16.11 19.52
C ASP A 52 7.54 15.98 21.03
N ARG A 53 6.86 14.90 21.47
CA ARG A 53 6.65 14.62 22.90
C ARG A 53 7.94 14.40 23.67
N GLU A 54 8.91 13.69 23.09
CA GLU A 54 10.22 13.47 23.72
C GLU A 54 11.10 14.72 23.76
N ILE A 55 10.87 15.68 22.86
CA ILE A 55 11.51 17.00 22.92
C ILE A 55 10.90 17.84 24.05
N GLU A 56 9.57 17.85 24.16
CA GLU A 56 8.85 18.61 25.19
C GLU A 56 9.05 18.05 26.60
N GLN A 57 9.03 16.72 26.73
CA GLN A 57 9.17 15.99 27.98
C GLN A 57 10.09 14.79 27.78
N PRO A 58 11.42 14.97 27.90
CA PRO A 58 12.38 13.90 27.66
C PRO A 58 12.18 12.76 28.67
N THR A 59 11.75 11.59 28.19
CA THR A 59 11.62 10.39 29.03
C THR A 59 12.78 9.43 28.84
N MET A 60 13.56 9.60 27.77
CA MET A 60 14.72 8.75 27.46
C MET A 60 15.98 9.54 27.05
N PRO A 61 17.18 8.93 27.20
CA PRO A 61 18.42 9.50 26.67
C PRO A 61 18.37 9.68 25.16
N ARG A 62 18.96 10.76 24.64
CA ARG A 62 18.96 11.08 23.20
C ARG A 62 19.47 9.95 22.29
N ARG A 63 20.45 9.16 22.75
CA ARG A 63 20.96 7.99 22.00
C ARG A 63 19.91 6.88 21.85
N GLU A 64 19.07 6.71 22.87
CA GLU A 64 17.97 5.74 22.87
C GLU A 64 16.80 6.24 22.03
N LEU A 65 16.52 7.55 22.06
CA LEU A 65 15.51 8.18 21.19
C LEU A 65 15.77 7.90 19.71
N ILE A 66 17.02 8.08 19.25
CA ILE A 66 17.38 7.80 17.84
C ILE A 66 17.13 6.33 17.49
N ARG A 67 17.50 5.38 18.38
CA ARG A 67 17.25 3.96 18.17
C ARG A 67 15.75 3.64 18.14
N ALA A 68 14.98 4.22 19.05
CA ALA A 68 13.53 4.05 19.10
C ALA A 68 12.85 4.58 17.83
N VAL A 69 13.27 5.74 17.32
CA VAL A 69 12.77 6.29 16.05
C VAL A 69 13.07 5.35 14.89
N VAL A 70 14.31 4.86 14.78
CA VAL A 70 14.69 3.90 13.71
C VAL A 70 13.88 2.62 13.81
N GLN A 71 13.69 2.07 15.01
CA GLN A 71 12.86 0.86 15.20
C GLN A 71 11.40 1.09 14.83
N ARG A 72 10.82 2.23 15.19
CA ARG A 72 9.43 2.57 14.84
C ARG A 72 9.24 2.70 13.34
N LEU A 73 10.13 3.42 12.66
CA LEU A 73 10.07 3.57 11.21
C LEU A 73 10.36 2.25 10.49
N GLY A 74 11.32 1.47 10.98
CA GLY A 74 11.62 0.13 10.48
C GLY A 74 10.40 -0.78 10.55
N HIS A 75 9.73 -0.82 11.71
CA HIS A 75 8.51 -1.61 11.88
C HIS A 75 7.39 -1.19 10.92
N VAL A 76 7.20 0.11 10.70
CA VAL A 76 6.20 0.63 9.73
C VAL A 76 6.53 0.14 8.31
N LEU A 77 7.81 0.12 7.93
CA LEU A 77 8.25 -0.39 6.64
C LEU A 77 8.10 -1.91 6.56
N ASP A 78 8.44 -2.65 7.60
CA ASP A 78 8.28 -4.12 7.63
C ASP A 78 6.81 -4.53 7.48
N VAL A 79 5.89 -3.79 8.10
CA VAL A 79 4.44 -3.97 7.91
C VAL A 79 4.03 -3.64 6.48
N ALA A 80 4.57 -2.55 5.91
CA ALA A 80 4.25 -2.15 4.54
C ALA A 80 4.78 -3.13 3.48
N GLU A 81 5.92 -3.77 3.74
CA GLU A 81 6.53 -4.77 2.87
C GLU A 81 5.96 -6.18 3.08
N GLY A 82 5.09 -6.37 4.08
CA GLY A 82 4.53 -7.68 4.43
C GLY A 82 5.54 -8.64 5.07
N ARG A 83 6.59 -8.10 5.70
CA ARG A 83 7.66 -8.86 6.36
C ARG A 83 7.37 -9.19 7.83
N THR A 84 6.36 -8.56 8.42
CA THR A 84 5.85 -8.93 9.75
C THR A 84 4.76 -9.99 9.59
N ARG A 85 5.05 -11.22 10.03
CA ARG A 85 4.10 -12.32 10.24
C ARG A 85 3.74 -12.42 11.72
#